data_AF-A0A524LRJ9-F1
#
_entry.id   AF-A0A524LRJ9-F1
#
_cell.length_a   1.000
_cell.length_b   1.000
_cell.length_c   1.000
_cell.angle_alpha   90.00
_cell.angle_beta   90.00
_cell.angle_gamma   90.00
#
_symmetry.space_group_name_H-M   'P 1'
#
loop_
_entity.id
_entity.type
_entity.pdbx_description
1 polymer ?
#
loop_
_entity_poly.entity_id
_entity_poly.type
_entity_poly.pdbx_seq_one_letter_code
_entity_poly.pdbx_strand_id
1 'polypeptide(L)'
;LLVYLLAGIANGQSTENIRDLYLAGKKMCVLGDWTGAVNQFEALLENHPKSKYEDDARFWIGYCLEKIPGQKDAAFRNFDQLVRMFPTSPWSDDAEVHQIELAEAFVYEGRVVYKQFLFDALKKDQEDIQFRAALALGRLGEKGALPVLAKMEKNEAYGLQARDLISLLQIERMAPDKSGSHANGKDHLDITYFTPPTADEADRGEILWFNTQRYNQYRKMLRKDDNWSEAELLTFGLWHILPGDDFEVYRLLSSAYDKQEWLRKFWKSNDPTPTSPQNEFEDEFRRRVKYARSQFSGFWNYANFKYLTDQHLRLGWPHAPWDARGELYIKYGNPDSRSDRGWQTEHWTYFRYNVDFLVKQYMTNIYGNAIHAGEMSVKLYSPNSDKSNIFEHLNPLSSNKQYEAGSWASTDSYLQASFIFNNEMRYVFDYKAKPIKNLKLMVEEKNNNGNRRLTVRYQLPVKEFEMVSAMPDYEIRYREVYSVLDGDLREVTHNDIIRRIGKIPDPEFLIGENIYLDLPRGRFTLYLRIEDMNGANLGIFSQDLSN
;
A
#
# COMPACT_ATOMS: atom_id res chain seq x y z
N LEU A 1 54.44 -12.65 -34.77
CA LEU A 1 54.40 -11.17 -34.69
C LEU A 1 53.14 -10.72 -35.43
N LEU A 2 52.23 -9.94 -34.84
CA LEU A 2 52.32 -8.51 -34.46
C LEU A 2 52.15 -7.57 -35.66
N VAL A 3 50.94 -7.01 -35.79
CA VAL A 3 50.53 -5.67 -36.26
C VAL A 3 48.99 -5.68 -36.18
N TYR A 4 48.35 -5.04 -35.21
CA TYR A 4 47.95 -3.62 -35.21
C TYR A 4 47.08 -3.21 -36.41
N LEU A 5 45.74 -3.31 -36.27
CA LEU A 5 44.77 -2.29 -36.72
C LEU A 5 43.32 -2.71 -36.37
N LEU A 6 42.75 -2.05 -35.35
CA LEU A 6 41.33 -1.65 -35.16
C LEU A 6 40.97 -1.43 -33.67
N ALA A 7 41.81 -0.71 -32.94
CA ALA A 7 41.34 0.06 -31.79
C ALA A 7 40.70 1.34 -32.37
N GLY A 8 39.36 1.41 -32.40
CA GLY A 8 38.69 2.46 -33.20
C GLY A 8 37.18 2.63 -33.09
N ILE A 9 36.46 1.87 -32.25
CA ILE A 9 35.10 2.21 -31.84
C ILE A 9 35.05 2.21 -30.32
N ALA A 10 34.91 3.41 -29.75
CA ALA A 10 34.69 3.60 -28.33
C ALA A 10 33.21 3.39 -28.02
N ASN A 11 32.74 2.14 -28.05
CA ASN A 11 31.58 1.78 -27.25
C ASN A 11 32.04 1.82 -25.80
N GLY A 12 31.78 2.95 -25.14
CA GLY A 12 32.02 3.06 -23.71
C GLY A 12 31.23 1.97 -23.01
N GLN A 13 31.90 1.15 -22.21
CA GLN A 13 31.21 0.40 -21.17
C GLN A 13 30.59 1.45 -20.25
N SER A 14 29.29 1.66 -20.38
CA SER A 14 28.51 2.21 -19.28
C SER A 14 28.84 1.36 -18.07
N THR A 15 29.36 1.98 -17.01
CA THR A 15 29.32 1.37 -15.68
C THR A 15 27.88 1.45 -15.19
N GLU A 16 26.99 0.75 -15.91
CA GLU A 16 25.60 0.53 -15.56
C GLU A 16 25.63 -0.13 -14.19
N ASN A 17 25.26 0.67 -13.20
CA ASN A 17 25.31 0.30 -11.81
C ASN A 17 24.39 -0.91 -11.61
N ILE A 18 24.86 -1.93 -10.91
CA ILE A 18 24.09 -3.16 -10.67
C ILE A 18 22.74 -2.84 -10.01
N ARG A 19 22.67 -1.76 -9.20
CA ARG A 19 21.42 -1.23 -8.65
C ARG A 19 20.48 -0.68 -9.73
N ASP A 20 21.00 -0.03 -10.76
CA ASP A 20 20.22 0.69 -11.76
C ASP A 20 19.66 -0.29 -12.80
N LEU A 21 20.42 -1.32 -13.21
CA LEU A 21 19.90 -2.48 -13.95
C LEU A 21 18.78 -3.20 -13.18
N TYR A 22 19.00 -3.46 -11.88
CA TYR A 22 18.00 -4.08 -11.02
C TYR A 22 16.72 -3.23 -10.93
N LEU A 23 16.86 -1.91 -10.71
CA LEU A 23 15.72 -0.99 -10.63
C LEU A 23 15.02 -0.80 -11.98
N ALA A 24 15.75 -0.85 -13.10
CA ALA A 24 15.18 -0.83 -14.45
C ALA A 24 14.33 -2.09 -14.70
N GLY A 25 14.85 -3.29 -14.39
CA GLY A 25 14.09 -4.54 -14.47
C GLY A 25 12.86 -4.53 -13.56
N LYS A 26 13.00 -4.09 -12.29
CA LYS A 26 11.86 -3.93 -11.36
C LYS A 26 10.80 -2.98 -11.92
N LYS A 27 11.22 -1.81 -12.43
CA LYS A 27 10.31 -0.83 -13.04
C LYS A 27 9.61 -1.40 -14.28
N MET A 28 10.31 -2.09 -15.17
CA MET A 28 9.70 -2.72 -16.35
C MET A 28 8.69 -3.81 -15.96
N CYS A 29 8.98 -4.66 -14.96
CA CYS A 29 8.00 -5.61 -14.42
C CYS A 29 6.78 -4.89 -13.80
N VAL A 30 6.90 -3.67 -13.25
CA VAL A 30 5.74 -2.88 -12.78
C VAL A 30 5.00 -2.19 -13.93
N LEU A 31 5.69 -1.75 -14.99
CA LEU A 31 5.06 -1.22 -16.21
C LEU A 31 4.40 -2.32 -17.08
N GLY A 32 4.49 -3.60 -16.68
CA GLY A 32 3.97 -4.73 -17.45
C GLY A 32 4.80 -5.08 -18.69
N ASP A 33 5.95 -4.43 -18.91
CA ASP A 33 6.94 -4.83 -19.90
C ASP A 33 7.77 -6.00 -19.36
N TRP A 34 7.12 -7.15 -19.30
CA TRP A 34 7.70 -8.39 -18.79
C TRP A 34 8.95 -8.81 -19.58
N THR A 35 8.94 -8.60 -20.89
CA THR A 35 10.05 -8.97 -21.79
C THR A 35 11.24 -8.03 -21.60
N GLY A 36 11.02 -6.72 -21.58
CA GLY A 36 12.06 -5.74 -21.26
C GLY A 36 12.65 -5.99 -19.87
N ALA A 37 11.81 -6.32 -18.88
CA ALA A 37 12.27 -6.63 -17.54
C ALA A 37 13.15 -7.87 -17.46
N VAL A 38 12.73 -8.97 -18.12
CA VAL A 38 13.56 -10.18 -18.25
C VAL A 38 14.91 -9.82 -18.88
N ASN A 39 14.93 -9.05 -19.98
CA ASN A 39 16.17 -8.61 -20.61
C ASN A 39 17.08 -7.80 -19.66
N GLN A 40 16.53 -6.92 -18.80
CA GLN A 40 17.30 -6.14 -17.82
C GLN A 40 17.89 -7.02 -16.72
N PHE A 41 17.12 -7.99 -16.21
CA PHE A 41 17.61 -8.91 -15.19
C PHE A 41 18.59 -9.95 -15.76
N GLU A 42 18.39 -10.43 -16.99
CA GLU A 42 19.35 -11.28 -17.68
C GLU A 42 20.66 -10.53 -17.95
N ALA A 43 20.61 -9.27 -18.40
CA ALA A 43 21.79 -8.42 -18.51
C ALA A 43 22.50 -8.19 -17.15
N LEU A 44 21.76 -8.06 -16.05
CA LEU A 44 22.34 -8.02 -14.70
C LEU A 44 23.06 -9.33 -14.36
N LEU A 45 22.45 -10.48 -14.66
CA LEU A 45 23.04 -11.79 -14.39
C LEU A 45 24.27 -12.08 -15.27
N GLU A 46 24.26 -11.70 -16.54
CA GLU A 46 25.39 -11.88 -17.45
C GLU A 46 26.60 -11.00 -17.07
N ASN A 47 26.37 -9.72 -16.78
CA ASN A 47 27.43 -8.79 -16.42
C ASN A 47 27.90 -8.94 -14.96
N HIS A 48 27.02 -9.40 -14.07
CA HIS A 48 27.29 -9.50 -12.62
C HIS A 48 26.85 -10.85 -12.00
N PRO A 49 27.36 -12.00 -12.48
CA PRO A 49 26.90 -13.36 -12.16
C PRO A 49 27.20 -13.88 -10.73
N LYS A 50 27.44 -12.96 -9.77
CA LYS A 50 27.58 -13.20 -8.31
C LYS A 50 27.16 -11.97 -7.49
N SER A 51 26.24 -11.16 -8.01
CA SER A 51 25.82 -9.93 -7.33
C SER A 51 24.92 -10.20 -6.13
N LYS A 52 24.74 -9.22 -5.24
CA LYS A 52 23.76 -9.28 -4.14
C LYS A 52 22.29 -9.22 -4.58
N TYR A 53 22.04 -9.28 -5.89
CA TYR A 53 20.72 -9.36 -6.51
C TYR A 53 20.62 -10.59 -7.42
N GLU A 54 21.51 -11.58 -7.33
CA GLU A 54 21.52 -12.71 -8.27
C GLU A 54 20.30 -13.62 -8.10
N ASP A 55 19.97 -13.97 -6.86
CA ASP A 55 18.79 -14.74 -6.49
C ASP A 55 17.50 -13.94 -6.69
N ASP A 56 17.50 -12.68 -6.28
CA ASP A 56 16.43 -11.69 -6.48
C ASP A 56 16.11 -11.50 -7.98
N ALA A 57 17.11 -11.24 -8.82
CA ALA A 57 16.93 -11.10 -10.27
C ALA A 57 16.47 -12.41 -10.94
N ARG A 58 16.95 -13.58 -10.49
CA ARG A 58 16.40 -14.88 -10.93
C ARG A 58 14.92 -14.99 -10.59
N PHE A 59 14.52 -14.64 -9.37
CA PHE A 59 13.11 -14.63 -8.98
C PHE A 59 12.26 -13.71 -9.88
N TRP A 60 12.71 -12.48 -10.16
CA TRP A 60 11.97 -11.58 -11.05
C TRP A 60 11.96 -12.02 -12.52
N ILE A 61 13.00 -12.72 -13.00
CA ILE A 61 12.95 -13.39 -14.31
C ILE A 61 11.88 -14.49 -14.29
N GLY A 62 11.87 -15.38 -13.29
CA GLY A 62 10.82 -16.40 -13.15
C GLY A 62 9.41 -15.79 -13.11
N TYR A 63 9.20 -14.79 -12.26
CA TYR A 63 7.92 -14.09 -12.12
C TYR A 63 7.48 -13.41 -13.41
N CYS A 64 8.38 -12.68 -14.10
CA CYS A 64 8.01 -11.94 -15.30
C CYS A 64 7.92 -12.86 -16.54
N LEU A 65 8.69 -13.96 -16.61
CA LEU A 65 8.43 -15.07 -17.56
C LEU A 65 7.06 -15.70 -17.37
N GLU A 66 6.59 -15.87 -16.12
CA GLU A 66 5.28 -16.46 -15.82
C GLU A 66 4.14 -15.63 -16.43
N LYS A 67 4.29 -14.30 -16.48
CA LYS A 67 3.30 -13.37 -17.05
C LYS A 67 3.45 -13.19 -18.57
N ILE A 68 4.52 -13.70 -19.21
CA ILE A 68 4.65 -13.70 -20.68
C ILE A 68 3.86 -14.90 -21.26
N PRO A 69 2.93 -14.68 -22.21
CA PRO A 69 2.19 -15.76 -22.86
C PRO A 69 3.11 -16.83 -23.46
N GLY A 70 2.88 -18.09 -23.09
CA GLY A 70 3.66 -19.24 -23.56
C GLY A 70 4.97 -19.52 -22.81
N GLN A 71 5.44 -18.60 -21.94
CA GLN A 71 6.72 -18.76 -21.22
C GLN A 71 6.60 -19.40 -19.82
N LYS A 72 5.41 -19.84 -19.40
CA LYS A 72 5.20 -20.59 -18.14
C LYS A 72 6.22 -21.71 -17.91
N ASP A 73 6.54 -22.48 -18.96
CA ASP A 73 7.52 -23.56 -18.91
C ASP A 73 8.95 -23.06 -18.65
N ALA A 74 9.29 -21.86 -19.13
CA ALA A 74 10.57 -21.20 -18.83
C ALA A 74 10.57 -20.66 -17.39
N ALA A 75 9.47 -20.06 -16.93
CA ALA A 75 9.30 -19.62 -15.55
C ALA A 75 9.50 -20.78 -14.55
N PHE A 76 8.82 -21.91 -14.75
CA PHE A 76 8.95 -23.08 -13.87
C PHE A 76 10.39 -23.59 -13.79
N ARG A 77 11.12 -23.62 -14.91
CA ARG A 77 12.55 -24.00 -14.94
C ARG A 77 13.46 -22.95 -14.30
N ASN A 78 13.14 -21.66 -14.41
CA ASN A 78 13.92 -20.60 -13.79
C ASN A 78 13.79 -20.65 -12.26
N PHE A 79 12.56 -20.84 -11.75
CA PHE A 79 12.32 -21.08 -10.33
C PHE A 79 12.99 -22.39 -9.83
N ASP A 80 12.89 -23.50 -10.58
CA ASP A 80 13.60 -24.75 -10.27
C ASP A 80 15.13 -24.55 -10.16
N GLN A 81 15.70 -23.73 -11.05
CA GLN A 81 17.11 -23.36 -11.01
C GLN A 81 17.45 -22.47 -9.80
N LEU A 82 16.62 -21.47 -9.48
CA LEU A 82 16.79 -20.61 -8.30
C LEU A 82 16.80 -21.44 -7.01
N VAL A 83 15.80 -22.29 -6.80
CA VAL A 83 15.66 -23.16 -5.62
C VAL A 83 16.87 -24.10 -5.48
N ARG A 84 17.33 -24.70 -6.59
CA ARG A 84 18.52 -25.58 -6.58
C ARG A 84 19.83 -24.85 -6.31
N MET A 85 19.99 -23.62 -6.80
CA MET A 85 21.25 -22.86 -6.67
C MET A 85 21.33 -22.09 -5.35
N PHE A 86 20.19 -21.64 -4.81
CA PHE A 86 20.11 -20.78 -3.63
C PHE A 86 19.05 -21.29 -2.62
N PRO A 87 19.15 -22.54 -2.12
CA PRO A 87 18.13 -23.15 -1.24
C PRO A 87 17.97 -22.48 0.13
N THR A 88 18.75 -21.43 0.44
CA THR A 88 18.62 -20.59 1.64
C THR A 88 18.35 -19.11 1.33
N SER A 89 17.99 -18.78 0.09
CA SER A 89 17.55 -17.43 -0.29
C SER A 89 16.13 -17.15 0.22
N PRO A 90 15.80 -15.92 0.67
CA PRO A 90 14.41 -15.51 0.91
C PRO A 90 13.47 -15.77 -0.27
N TRP A 91 14.01 -15.74 -1.50
CA TRP A 91 13.25 -15.93 -2.74
C TRP A 91 12.98 -17.39 -3.12
N SER A 92 13.62 -18.36 -2.47
CA SER A 92 13.44 -19.77 -2.82
C SER A 92 12.09 -20.32 -2.38
N ASP A 93 11.59 -19.90 -1.21
CA ASP A 93 10.26 -20.29 -0.75
C ASP A 93 9.18 -19.65 -1.64
N ASP A 94 9.29 -18.34 -1.95
CA ASP A 94 8.42 -17.66 -2.92
C ASP A 94 8.51 -18.31 -4.33
N ALA A 95 9.68 -18.75 -4.76
CA ALA A 95 9.86 -19.47 -6.04
C ALA A 95 9.13 -20.82 -6.06
N GLU A 96 9.21 -21.59 -4.97
CA GLU A 96 8.45 -22.84 -4.84
C GLU A 96 6.94 -22.61 -4.82
N VAL A 97 6.46 -21.51 -4.22
CA VAL A 97 5.06 -21.08 -4.31
C VAL A 97 4.63 -20.86 -5.76
N HIS A 98 5.41 -20.10 -6.53
CA HIS A 98 5.13 -19.90 -7.96
C HIS A 98 5.22 -21.21 -8.76
N GLN A 99 6.10 -22.15 -8.40
CA GLN A 99 6.14 -23.48 -8.99
C GLN A 99 4.91 -24.32 -8.65
N ILE A 100 4.33 -24.21 -7.44
CA ILE A 100 3.08 -24.88 -7.07
C ILE A 100 1.92 -24.38 -7.95
N GLU A 101 1.79 -23.07 -8.10
CA GLU A 101 0.72 -22.47 -8.92
C GLU A 101 0.88 -22.80 -10.42
N LEU A 102 2.12 -22.79 -10.93
CA LEU A 102 2.44 -23.26 -12.28
C LEU A 102 2.16 -24.75 -12.46
N ALA A 103 2.55 -25.60 -11.51
CA ALA A 103 2.31 -27.04 -11.55
C ALA A 103 0.81 -27.37 -11.52
N GLU A 104 0.02 -26.66 -10.71
CA GLU A 104 -1.44 -26.78 -10.71
C GLU A 104 -2.04 -26.40 -12.07
N ALA A 105 -1.66 -25.25 -12.62
CA ALA A 105 -2.09 -24.81 -13.94
C ALA A 105 -1.68 -25.82 -15.04
N PHE A 106 -0.47 -26.39 -14.96
CA PHE A 106 -0.02 -27.41 -15.90
C PHE A 106 -0.84 -28.70 -15.81
N VAL A 107 -1.25 -29.14 -14.61
CA VAL A 107 -2.13 -30.31 -14.46
C VAL A 107 -3.52 -30.03 -15.03
N TYR A 108 -4.08 -28.83 -14.85
CA TYR A 108 -5.32 -28.42 -15.52
C TYR A 108 -5.17 -28.33 -17.05
N GLU A 109 -4.00 -27.94 -17.56
CA GLU A 109 -3.61 -28.01 -18.97
C GLU A 109 -3.33 -29.46 -19.46
N GLY A 110 -3.65 -30.49 -18.65
CA GLY A 110 -3.52 -31.91 -18.98
C GLY A 110 -2.11 -32.49 -18.78
N ARG A 111 -1.14 -31.69 -18.33
CA ARG A 111 0.26 -32.10 -18.12
C ARG A 111 0.44 -32.74 -16.76
N VAL A 112 -0.23 -33.87 -16.56
CA VAL A 112 -0.37 -34.59 -15.27
C VAL A 112 0.94 -34.93 -14.56
N VAL A 113 2.10 -34.92 -15.24
CA VAL A 113 3.42 -35.14 -14.63
C VAL A 113 3.73 -34.15 -13.51
N TYR A 114 3.26 -32.90 -13.61
CA TYR A 114 3.48 -31.87 -12.59
C TYR A 114 2.70 -32.11 -11.29
N LYS A 115 1.72 -33.03 -11.29
CA LYS A 115 1.05 -33.51 -10.07
C LYS A 115 2.02 -34.19 -9.11
N GLN A 116 3.09 -34.81 -9.61
CA GLN A 116 4.13 -35.40 -8.77
C GLN A 116 4.92 -34.33 -8.00
N PHE A 117 5.25 -33.20 -8.64
CA PHE A 117 5.89 -32.07 -7.97
C PHE A 117 5.04 -31.55 -6.80
N LEU A 118 3.72 -31.42 -7.00
CA LEU A 118 2.79 -31.05 -5.93
C LEU A 118 2.77 -32.07 -4.78
N PHE A 119 2.76 -33.38 -5.09
CA PHE A 119 2.85 -34.43 -4.07
C PHE A 119 4.20 -34.48 -3.34
N ASP A 120 5.27 -33.94 -3.92
CA ASP A 120 6.58 -33.85 -3.27
C ASP A 120 6.72 -32.56 -2.44
N ALA A 121 6.15 -31.44 -2.89
CA ALA A 121 5.98 -30.23 -2.09
C ALA A 121 5.10 -30.46 -0.84
N LEU A 122 4.04 -31.28 -0.95
CA LEU A 122 3.17 -31.69 0.16
C LEU A 122 3.93 -32.37 1.32
N LYS A 123 5.11 -32.96 1.04
CA LYS A 123 5.92 -33.71 2.02
C LYS A 123 6.97 -32.84 2.74
N LYS A 124 7.11 -31.56 2.38
CA LYS A 124 8.12 -30.67 2.98
C LYS A 124 7.72 -30.25 4.39
N ASP A 125 8.72 -29.98 5.23
CA ASP A 125 8.54 -29.49 6.60
C ASP A 125 8.14 -28.01 6.67
N GLN A 126 8.33 -27.26 5.56
CA GLN A 126 7.91 -25.86 5.41
C GLN A 126 6.38 -25.78 5.35
N GLU A 127 5.76 -25.19 6.36
CA GLU A 127 4.30 -25.23 6.52
C GLU A 127 3.54 -24.52 5.38
N ASP A 128 4.01 -23.36 4.88
CA ASP A 128 3.30 -22.66 3.79
C ASP A 128 3.39 -23.42 2.46
N ILE A 129 4.54 -23.99 2.13
CA ILE A 129 4.76 -24.84 0.93
C ILE A 129 3.88 -26.10 1.02
N GLN A 130 3.87 -26.77 2.17
CA GLN A 130 3.02 -27.93 2.46
C GLN A 130 1.52 -27.57 2.32
N PHE A 131 1.10 -26.41 2.82
CA PHE A 131 -0.28 -25.95 2.79
C PHE A 131 -0.74 -25.53 1.38
N ARG A 132 0.07 -24.77 0.64
CA ARG A 132 -0.22 -24.40 -0.75
C ARG A 132 -0.28 -25.61 -1.67
N ALA A 133 0.63 -26.58 -1.49
CA ALA A 133 0.58 -27.85 -2.20
C ALA A 133 -0.70 -28.65 -1.88
N ALA A 134 -1.15 -28.66 -0.63
CA ALA A 134 -2.42 -29.29 -0.23
C ALA A 134 -3.64 -28.61 -0.85
N LEU A 135 -3.66 -27.27 -0.90
CA LEU A 135 -4.75 -26.51 -1.55
C LEU A 135 -4.78 -26.77 -3.07
N ALA A 136 -3.62 -26.77 -3.74
CA ALA A 136 -3.51 -27.08 -5.16
C ALA A 136 -3.99 -28.50 -5.48
N LEU A 137 -3.49 -29.51 -4.75
CA LEU A 137 -3.94 -30.89 -4.88
C LEU A 137 -5.43 -31.04 -4.58
N GLY A 138 -5.95 -30.34 -3.57
CA GLY A 138 -7.38 -30.34 -3.25
C GLY A 138 -8.25 -29.77 -4.37
N ARG A 139 -7.83 -28.67 -5.01
CA ARG A 139 -8.49 -28.09 -6.20
C ARG A 139 -8.43 -29.03 -7.42
N LEU A 140 -7.40 -29.87 -7.51
CA LEU A 140 -7.22 -30.91 -8.53
C LEU A 140 -7.98 -32.23 -8.23
N GLY A 141 -8.76 -32.31 -7.15
CA GLY A 141 -9.51 -33.52 -6.76
C GLY A 141 -8.67 -34.59 -6.04
N GLU A 142 -7.42 -34.29 -5.70
CA GLU A 142 -6.48 -35.27 -5.16
C GLU A 142 -6.65 -35.51 -3.66
N LYS A 143 -7.34 -36.60 -3.34
CA LYS A 143 -7.69 -37.00 -1.96
C LYS A 143 -6.47 -37.27 -1.05
N GLY A 144 -5.27 -37.38 -1.62
CA GLY A 144 -4.01 -37.41 -0.88
C GLY A 144 -3.71 -36.10 -0.10
N ALA A 145 -4.35 -34.98 -0.46
CA ALA A 145 -4.23 -33.71 0.27
C ALA A 145 -5.01 -33.68 1.61
N LEU A 146 -6.01 -34.56 1.78
CA LEU A 146 -6.94 -34.51 2.93
C LEU A 146 -6.27 -34.47 4.32
N PRO A 147 -5.17 -35.20 4.62
CA PRO A 147 -4.52 -35.14 5.92
C PRO A 147 -3.93 -33.76 6.23
N VAL A 148 -3.41 -33.06 5.21
CA VAL A 148 -2.82 -31.72 5.37
C VAL A 148 -3.92 -30.66 5.40
N LEU A 149 -4.94 -30.76 4.53
CA LEU A 149 -6.11 -29.89 4.60
C LEU A 149 -6.80 -29.96 5.98
N ALA A 150 -6.88 -31.15 6.59
CA ALA A 150 -7.43 -31.33 7.94
C ALA A 150 -6.59 -30.63 9.03
N LYS A 151 -5.25 -30.55 8.88
CA LYS A 151 -4.38 -29.71 9.74
C LYS A 151 -4.69 -28.22 9.56
N MET A 152 -5.11 -27.80 8.37
CA MET A 152 -5.34 -26.40 8.00
C MET A 152 -6.69 -25.82 8.44
N GLU A 153 -7.71 -26.61 8.82
CA GLU A 153 -9.09 -26.11 9.08
C GLU A 153 -9.18 -24.93 10.07
N LYS A 154 -8.23 -24.86 11.00
CA LYS A 154 -8.13 -23.85 12.08
C LYS A 154 -7.09 -22.76 11.82
N ASN A 155 -6.39 -22.79 10.68
CA ASN A 155 -5.45 -21.75 10.28
C ASN A 155 -6.23 -20.49 9.83
N GLU A 156 -5.81 -19.30 10.28
CA GLU A 156 -6.56 -18.06 10.05
C GLU A 156 -6.54 -17.58 8.58
N ALA A 157 -5.48 -17.89 7.83
CA ALA A 157 -5.36 -17.53 6.41
C ALA A 157 -6.06 -18.54 5.48
N TYR A 158 -5.87 -19.84 5.75
CA TYR A 158 -6.25 -20.91 4.83
C TYR A 158 -7.45 -21.77 5.29
N GLY A 159 -7.88 -21.67 6.55
CA GLY A 159 -8.82 -22.61 7.16
C GLY A 159 -10.24 -22.58 6.60
N LEU A 160 -10.64 -21.54 5.88
CA LEU A 160 -11.87 -21.52 5.07
C LEU A 160 -11.70 -22.39 3.82
N GLN A 161 -10.69 -22.08 3.00
CA GLN A 161 -10.38 -22.81 1.76
C GLN A 161 -10.16 -24.31 2.01
N ALA A 162 -9.49 -24.65 3.12
CA ALA A 162 -9.29 -26.03 3.53
C ALA A 162 -10.61 -26.78 3.80
N ARG A 163 -11.53 -26.18 4.58
CA ARG A 163 -12.85 -26.78 4.88
C ARG A 163 -13.72 -26.95 3.64
N ASP A 164 -13.68 -25.98 2.72
CA ASP A 164 -14.40 -26.06 1.45
C ASP A 164 -13.86 -27.21 0.58
N LEU A 165 -12.53 -27.34 0.46
CA LEU A 165 -11.89 -28.42 -0.32
C LEU A 165 -12.08 -29.80 0.32
N ILE A 166 -11.99 -29.93 1.65
CA ILE A 166 -12.32 -31.18 2.37
C ILE A 166 -13.76 -31.61 2.04
N SER A 167 -14.69 -30.66 2.10
CA SER A 167 -16.11 -30.91 1.79
C SER A 167 -16.27 -31.38 0.34
N LEU A 168 -15.66 -30.70 -0.63
CA LEU A 168 -15.72 -31.07 -2.05
C LEU A 168 -15.13 -32.47 -2.32
N LEU A 169 -13.93 -32.76 -1.81
CA LEU A 169 -13.26 -34.07 -1.96
C LEU A 169 -14.06 -35.24 -1.34
N GLN A 170 -14.92 -34.96 -0.36
CA GLN A 170 -15.87 -35.92 0.23
C GLN A 170 -17.20 -35.99 -0.55
N ILE A 171 -17.65 -34.88 -1.16
CA ILE A 171 -18.89 -34.77 -1.94
C ILE A 171 -18.77 -35.32 -3.36
N GLU A 172 -17.56 -35.46 -3.91
CA GLU A 172 -17.26 -36.07 -5.23
C GLU A 172 -17.54 -37.60 -5.32
N ARG A 173 -18.76 -37.98 -4.96
CA ARG A 173 -19.50 -39.14 -5.46
C ARG A 173 -20.47 -38.73 -6.59
N MET A 174 -20.64 -37.42 -6.83
CA MET A 174 -21.49 -36.81 -7.87
C MET A 174 -20.85 -35.49 -8.38
N ALA A 175 -20.52 -35.40 -9.68
CA ALA A 175 -19.88 -34.26 -10.37
C ALA A 175 -20.05 -34.44 -11.92
N PRO A 176 -19.59 -33.56 -12.84
CA PRO A 176 -18.97 -32.21 -12.79
C PRO A 176 -19.76 -31.18 -13.69
N ASP A 177 -19.36 -29.97 -14.17
CA ASP A 177 -18.39 -28.89 -13.85
C ASP A 177 -18.89 -27.57 -14.51
N LYS A 178 -18.84 -26.37 -13.90
CA LYS A 178 -17.78 -25.30 -13.84
C LYS A 178 -17.75 -24.25 -15.00
N SER A 179 -16.99 -23.15 -14.80
CA SER A 179 -17.07 -21.83 -15.49
C SER A 179 -15.69 -21.15 -15.73
N GLY A 180 -15.63 -20.02 -16.45
CA GLY A 180 -14.42 -19.14 -16.64
C GLY A 180 -14.20 -18.08 -15.52
N SER A 181 -13.39 -16.99 -15.60
CA SER A 181 -12.44 -16.37 -16.59
C SER A 181 -11.81 -15.03 -16.06
N HIS A 182 -10.67 -14.52 -16.60
CA HIS A 182 -10.14 -13.08 -16.56
C HIS A 182 -9.63 -12.45 -15.22
N ALA A 183 -8.89 -11.29 -15.09
CA ALA A 183 -7.88 -10.51 -15.90
C ALA A 183 -7.31 -9.27 -15.08
N ASN A 184 -6.28 -8.52 -15.55
CA ASN A 184 -5.38 -7.54 -14.80
C ASN A 184 -5.16 -6.17 -15.55
N GLY A 185 -4.48 -5.07 -15.09
CA GLY A 185 -3.91 -4.57 -13.78
C GLY A 185 -2.53 -3.81 -13.86
N LYS A 186 -2.23 -2.74 -13.06
CA LYS A 186 -0.89 -2.31 -12.45
C LYS A 186 -0.74 -0.85 -11.86
N ASP A 187 0.44 -0.49 -11.26
CA ASP A 187 0.61 0.30 -9.98
C ASP A 187 1.82 1.32 -9.84
N HIS A 188 1.79 2.31 -8.87
CA HIS A 188 2.89 3.10 -8.19
C HIS A 188 2.48 4.43 -7.45
N LEU A 189 3.30 4.94 -6.48
CA LEU A 189 3.34 6.35 -5.99
C LEU A 189 4.61 6.80 -5.19
N ASP A 190 4.73 8.12 -4.92
CA ASP A 190 5.82 8.87 -4.25
C ASP A 190 5.22 10.09 -3.46
N ILE A 191 5.92 10.68 -2.46
CA ILE A 191 5.45 11.88 -1.71
C ILE A 191 6.48 13.02 -1.76
N THR A 192 6.30 13.91 -2.74
CA THR A 192 6.86 15.28 -2.71
C THR A 192 5.78 16.28 -2.30
N TYR A 193 6.17 17.50 -1.93
CA TYR A 193 5.22 18.62 -1.94
C TYR A 193 4.87 18.94 -3.40
N PHE A 194 3.81 18.29 -3.88
CA PHE A 194 3.36 18.37 -5.26
C PHE A 194 2.97 19.80 -5.64
N THR A 195 3.75 20.45 -6.51
CA THR A 195 3.30 21.60 -7.29
C THR A 195 2.29 21.06 -8.30
N PRO A 196 0.99 21.40 -8.21
CA PRO A 196 -0.01 20.77 -9.07
C PRO A 196 0.14 21.19 -10.54
N PRO A 197 -0.40 20.40 -11.49
CA PRO A 197 -0.51 20.83 -12.88
C PRO A 197 -1.29 22.15 -12.96
N THR A 198 -0.87 22.99 -13.89
CA THR A 198 -1.51 24.27 -14.20
C THR A 198 -2.89 24.05 -14.82
N ALA A 199 -3.77 25.07 -14.75
CA ALA A 199 -5.08 25.00 -15.40
C ALA A 199 -4.95 24.71 -16.91
N ASP A 200 -3.92 25.24 -17.56
CA ASP A 200 -3.57 25.04 -18.97
C ASP A 200 -3.06 23.62 -19.30
N GLU A 201 -2.81 22.79 -18.28
CA GLU A 201 -2.51 21.36 -18.41
C GLU A 201 -3.78 20.51 -18.21
N ALA A 202 -4.72 20.96 -17.39
CA ALA A 202 -6.04 20.34 -17.26
C ALA A 202 -6.92 20.54 -18.51
N ASP A 203 -6.92 21.75 -19.09
CA ASP A 203 -7.73 22.09 -20.28
C ASP A 203 -7.26 21.41 -21.57
N ARG A 204 -6.07 20.79 -21.59
CA ARG A 204 -5.54 20.06 -22.76
C ARG A 204 -6.22 18.71 -23.01
N GLY A 205 -7.18 18.30 -22.18
CA GLY A 205 -8.05 17.16 -22.44
C GLY A 205 -7.45 15.78 -22.14
N GLU A 206 -6.18 15.71 -21.72
CA GLU A 206 -5.54 14.46 -21.27
C GLU A 206 -6.07 13.99 -19.90
N ILE A 207 -6.62 14.91 -19.08
CA ILE A 207 -7.47 14.56 -17.94
C ILE A 207 -8.85 14.13 -18.48
N LEU A 208 -8.92 12.92 -19.04
CA LEU A 208 -10.20 12.30 -19.38
C LEU A 208 -11.07 12.22 -18.14
N TRP A 209 -12.37 12.50 -18.32
CA TRP A 209 -13.38 12.51 -17.27
C TRP A 209 -13.42 11.17 -16.54
N PHE A 210 -12.81 11.18 -15.35
CA PHE A 210 -12.37 10.01 -14.59
C PHE A 210 -11.34 9.14 -15.36
N ASN A 211 -10.30 8.66 -14.66
CA ASN A 211 -9.57 7.49 -15.16
C ASN A 211 -10.61 6.36 -15.28
N THR A 212 -10.94 6.00 -16.52
CA THR A 212 -12.08 5.11 -16.81
C THR A 212 -11.87 3.73 -16.21
N GLN A 213 -10.63 3.30 -15.98
CA GLN A 213 -10.33 2.07 -15.24
C GLN A 213 -10.72 2.22 -13.76
N ARG A 214 -10.27 3.28 -13.07
CA ARG A 214 -10.57 3.53 -11.65
C ARG A 214 -12.09 3.68 -11.40
N TYR A 215 -12.79 4.36 -12.29
CA TYR A 215 -14.26 4.45 -12.29
C TYR A 215 -14.93 3.07 -12.47
N ASN A 216 -14.44 2.26 -13.41
CA ASN A 216 -14.97 0.92 -13.66
C ASN A 216 -14.64 -0.07 -12.53
N GLN A 217 -13.51 0.06 -11.83
CA GLN A 217 -13.20 -0.69 -10.61
C GLN A 217 -14.27 -0.40 -9.54
N TYR A 218 -14.49 0.88 -9.22
CA TYR A 218 -15.49 1.30 -8.24
C TYR A 218 -16.88 0.73 -8.55
N ARG A 219 -17.33 0.86 -9.82
CA ARG A 219 -18.61 0.28 -10.28
C ARG A 219 -18.70 -1.24 -10.13
N LYS A 220 -17.58 -1.97 -10.24
CA LYS A 220 -17.51 -3.44 -10.03
C LYS A 220 -17.48 -3.84 -8.54
N MET A 221 -17.20 -2.91 -7.63
CA MET A 221 -17.23 -3.14 -6.17
C MET A 221 -18.58 -2.80 -5.53
N LEU A 222 -19.47 -2.11 -6.24
CA LEU A 222 -20.82 -1.84 -5.75
C LEU A 222 -21.66 -3.12 -5.68
N ARG A 223 -22.41 -3.28 -4.58
CA ARG A 223 -23.30 -4.43 -4.35
C ARG A 223 -24.73 -4.18 -4.83
N LYS A 224 -25.56 -5.22 -4.88
CA LYS A 224 -27.02 -5.12 -5.16
C LYS A 224 -27.89 -5.15 -3.90
N ASP A 225 -27.27 -5.54 -2.78
CA ASP A 225 -27.77 -5.54 -1.43
C ASP A 225 -26.82 -4.69 -0.57
N ASP A 226 -27.17 -4.47 0.70
CA ASP A 226 -26.30 -3.76 1.66
C ASP A 226 -25.57 -4.74 2.62
N ASN A 227 -25.36 -5.98 2.15
CA ASN A 227 -24.79 -7.09 2.92
C ASN A 227 -23.28 -7.19 2.76
N TRP A 228 -22.54 -6.25 3.36
CA TRP A 228 -21.08 -6.15 3.23
C TRP A 228 -20.35 -6.97 4.31
N SER A 229 -19.40 -7.81 3.90
CA SER A 229 -18.40 -8.39 4.80
C SER A 229 -17.32 -7.37 5.19
N GLU A 230 -16.63 -7.59 6.31
CA GLU A 230 -15.54 -6.71 6.74
C GLU A 230 -14.41 -6.62 5.70
N ALA A 231 -14.07 -7.75 5.05
CA ALA A 231 -13.06 -7.78 3.99
C ALA A 231 -13.46 -6.92 2.77
N GLU A 232 -14.75 -6.90 2.39
CA GLU A 232 -15.24 -6.01 1.32
C GLU A 232 -15.23 -4.54 1.75
N LEU A 233 -15.60 -4.22 3.00
CA LEU A 233 -15.53 -2.86 3.53
C LEU A 233 -14.08 -2.35 3.56
N LEU A 234 -13.13 -3.17 4.00
CA LEU A 234 -11.71 -2.84 4.01
C LEU A 234 -11.17 -2.70 2.57
N THR A 235 -11.57 -3.57 1.64
CA THR A 235 -11.23 -3.44 0.21
C THR A 235 -11.76 -2.13 -0.38
N PHE A 236 -13.02 -1.77 -0.09
CA PHE A 236 -13.61 -0.52 -0.56
C PHE A 236 -12.92 0.71 0.07
N GLY A 237 -12.53 0.62 1.34
CA GLY A 237 -11.71 1.62 2.01
C GLY A 237 -10.31 1.78 1.38
N LEU A 238 -9.66 0.67 1.05
CA LEU A 238 -8.32 0.64 0.45
C LEU A 238 -8.33 1.39 -0.89
N TRP A 239 -9.38 1.24 -1.69
CA TRP A 239 -9.53 1.99 -2.96
C TRP A 239 -9.49 3.52 -2.78
N HIS A 240 -9.88 4.06 -1.62
CA HIS A 240 -9.82 5.51 -1.36
C HIS A 240 -8.45 6.01 -0.90
N ILE A 241 -7.64 5.16 -0.25
CA ILE A 241 -6.33 5.54 0.31
C ILE A 241 -5.14 5.10 -0.55
N LEU A 242 -5.29 4.00 -1.28
CA LEU A 242 -4.27 3.51 -2.19
C LEU A 242 -4.24 4.35 -3.46
N PRO A 243 -3.07 4.43 -4.10
CA PRO A 243 -2.98 4.62 -5.55
C PRO A 243 -3.96 3.69 -6.26
N GLY A 244 -4.78 4.24 -7.18
CA GLY A 244 -5.74 3.42 -7.95
C GLY A 244 -5.01 2.40 -8.84
N ASP A 245 -3.80 2.79 -9.20
CA ASP A 245 -2.58 2.02 -9.35
C ASP A 245 -2.39 0.92 -8.25
N ASP A 246 -1.64 1.13 -7.14
CA ASP A 246 -1.37 0.16 -6.03
C ASP A 246 -2.53 -0.76 -5.60
N PHE A 247 -3.76 -0.25 -5.73
CA PHE A 247 -4.99 -1.00 -5.49
C PHE A 247 -5.18 -2.19 -6.44
N GLU A 248 -4.69 -2.12 -7.68
CA GLU A 248 -4.89 -3.17 -8.68
C GLU A 248 -4.00 -4.38 -8.45
N VAL A 249 -2.68 -4.29 -8.15
CA VAL A 249 -1.97 -5.50 -7.68
C VAL A 249 -2.67 -6.05 -6.46
N TYR A 250 -2.95 -5.23 -5.43
CA TYR A 250 -3.66 -5.72 -4.24
C TYR A 250 -4.95 -6.48 -4.59
N ARG A 251 -5.81 -5.91 -5.44
CA ARG A 251 -7.07 -6.52 -5.88
C ARG A 251 -6.85 -7.85 -6.60
N LEU A 252 -5.84 -7.91 -7.45
CA LEU A 252 -5.57 -9.00 -8.39
C LEU A 252 -4.77 -10.16 -7.82
N LEU A 253 -4.23 -10.03 -6.61
CA LEU A 253 -3.67 -11.13 -5.85
C LEU A 253 -4.76 -12.20 -5.59
N SER A 254 -4.51 -13.42 -6.05
CA SER A 254 -5.49 -14.51 -6.05
C SER A 254 -5.66 -15.15 -4.67
N SER A 255 -4.56 -15.32 -3.91
CA SER A 255 -4.61 -15.92 -2.58
C SER A 255 -5.03 -14.92 -1.50
N ALA A 256 -5.63 -15.44 -0.44
CA ALA A 256 -5.83 -14.69 0.80
C ALA A 256 -4.47 -14.36 1.47
N TYR A 257 -3.50 -15.28 1.39
CA TYR A 257 -2.15 -15.06 1.92
C TYR A 257 -1.45 -13.91 1.19
N ASP A 258 -1.42 -13.91 -0.15
CA ASP A 258 -0.65 -12.88 -0.87
C ASP A 258 -1.25 -11.50 -0.59
N LYS A 259 -2.59 -11.40 -0.45
CA LYS A 259 -3.27 -10.19 0.03
C LYS A 259 -2.89 -9.80 1.46
N GLN A 260 -2.75 -10.77 2.37
CA GLN A 260 -2.29 -10.52 3.74
C GLN A 260 -0.82 -10.10 3.79
N GLU A 261 0.08 -10.72 3.02
CA GLU A 261 1.50 -10.34 2.94
C GLU A 261 1.71 -9.00 2.22
N TRP A 262 0.96 -8.73 1.15
CA TRP A 262 0.96 -7.43 0.49
C TRP A 262 0.49 -6.35 1.47
N LEU A 263 -0.61 -6.58 2.19
CA LEU A 263 -1.09 -5.65 3.22
C LEU A 263 -0.09 -5.53 4.36
N ARG A 264 0.52 -6.60 4.87
CA ARG A 264 1.55 -6.53 5.92
C ARG A 264 2.74 -5.69 5.46
N LYS A 265 3.22 -5.88 4.24
CA LYS A 265 4.33 -5.11 3.65
C LYS A 265 3.93 -3.64 3.46
N PHE A 266 2.75 -3.37 2.88
CA PHE A 266 2.20 -2.02 2.68
C PHE A 266 1.95 -1.27 4.00
N TRP A 267 1.32 -1.93 4.98
CA TRP A 267 1.07 -1.36 6.29
C TRP A 267 2.37 -1.12 7.03
N LYS A 268 3.35 -2.04 7.01
CA LYS A 268 4.64 -1.85 7.68
C LYS A 268 5.57 -0.84 6.99
N SER A 269 5.45 -0.63 5.68
CA SER A 269 6.20 0.40 4.95
C SER A 269 5.64 1.82 5.15
N ASN A 270 4.33 1.94 5.30
CA ASN A 270 3.64 3.20 5.56
C ASN A 270 3.33 3.45 7.05
N ASP A 271 3.71 2.51 7.91
CA ASP A 271 3.67 2.62 9.36
C ASP A 271 4.48 3.86 9.79
N PRO A 272 3.84 4.89 10.35
CA PRO A 272 4.54 6.11 10.72
C PRO A 272 5.17 5.97 12.11
N THR A 273 4.95 4.86 12.83
CA THR A 273 5.61 4.50 14.10
C THR A 273 6.04 3.03 14.15
N PRO A 274 6.88 2.50 13.23
CA PRO A 274 7.18 1.05 13.13
C PRO A 274 7.84 0.42 14.35
N THR A 275 8.23 1.25 15.31
CA THR A 275 8.66 0.93 16.68
C THR A 275 7.58 0.31 17.56
N SER A 276 6.31 0.33 17.15
CA SER A 276 5.18 -0.22 17.90
C SER A 276 4.88 -1.68 17.53
N PRO A 277 4.32 -2.49 18.45
CA PRO A 277 3.80 -3.83 18.14
C PRO A 277 2.46 -3.82 17.38
N GLN A 278 1.79 -2.67 17.29
CA GLN A 278 0.48 -2.48 16.67
C GLN A 278 0.63 -1.45 15.54
N ASN A 279 0.26 -1.80 14.32
CA ASN A 279 0.35 -0.87 13.20
C ASN A 279 -0.73 0.22 13.35
N GLU A 280 -0.39 1.33 14.01
CA GLU A 280 -1.34 2.39 14.36
C GLU A 280 -2.04 3.00 13.12
N PHE A 281 -1.41 2.89 11.95
CA PHE A 281 -1.90 3.30 10.64
C PHE A 281 -2.99 2.36 10.08
N GLU A 282 -2.79 1.04 10.14
CA GLU A 282 -3.81 0.05 9.81
C GLU A 282 -5.01 0.14 10.79
N ASP A 283 -4.74 0.31 12.09
CA ASP A 283 -5.79 0.43 13.11
C ASP A 283 -6.65 1.69 12.93
N GLU A 284 -6.03 2.83 12.64
CA GLU A 284 -6.75 4.06 12.27
C GLU A 284 -7.53 3.87 10.96
N PHE A 285 -7.01 3.12 9.99
CA PHE A 285 -7.72 2.86 8.74
C PHE A 285 -8.97 2.00 8.97
N ARG A 286 -8.82 0.89 9.71
CA ARG A 286 -9.92 0.02 10.16
C ARG A 286 -10.96 0.82 10.95
N ARG A 287 -10.50 1.74 11.83
CA ARG A 287 -11.38 2.68 12.55
C ARG A 287 -12.13 3.61 11.59
N ARG A 288 -11.47 4.19 10.58
CA ARG A 288 -12.13 5.11 9.62
C ARG A 288 -13.14 4.40 8.73
N VAL A 289 -12.84 3.19 8.24
CA VAL A 289 -13.78 2.34 7.50
C VAL A 289 -15.01 2.03 8.35
N LYS A 290 -14.82 1.60 9.60
CA LYS A 290 -15.91 1.32 10.55
C LYS A 290 -16.73 2.57 10.90
N TYR A 291 -16.07 3.72 11.04
CA TYR A 291 -16.76 5.00 11.27
C TYR A 291 -17.59 5.40 10.05
N ALA A 292 -17.01 5.39 8.85
CA ALA A 292 -17.71 5.73 7.61
C ALA A 292 -18.93 4.84 7.37
N ARG A 293 -18.78 3.52 7.55
CA ARG A 293 -19.89 2.57 7.47
C ARG A 293 -20.97 2.77 8.53
N SER A 294 -20.67 3.37 9.68
CA SER A 294 -21.67 3.65 10.73
C SER A 294 -22.35 5.03 10.62
N GLN A 295 -21.67 6.04 10.05
CA GLN A 295 -22.19 7.42 10.00
C GLN A 295 -22.69 7.85 8.62
N PHE A 296 -22.18 7.25 7.54
CA PHE A 296 -22.38 7.74 6.16
C PHE A 296 -23.03 6.70 5.23
N SER A 297 -23.52 5.58 5.76
CA SER A 297 -24.22 4.50 5.03
C SER A 297 -25.73 4.75 4.81
N GLY A 298 -26.26 5.84 5.34
CA GLY A 298 -27.68 6.20 5.19
C GLY A 298 -28.08 6.52 3.75
N PHE A 299 -29.39 6.45 3.47
CA PHE A 299 -29.97 6.76 2.16
C PHE A 299 -31.21 7.64 2.29
N TRP A 300 -31.50 8.47 1.28
CA TRP A 300 -32.70 9.30 1.22
C TRP A 300 -33.72 8.75 0.22
N ASN A 301 -34.92 8.38 0.70
CA ASN A 301 -35.95 7.85 -0.17
C ASN A 301 -36.70 8.98 -0.90
N TYR A 302 -36.19 9.37 -2.08
CA TYR A 302 -36.78 10.39 -2.95
C TYR A 302 -38.23 10.12 -3.38
N ALA A 303 -38.69 8.86 -3.40
CA ALA A 303 -40.06 8.52 -3.77
C ALA A 303 -41.07 8.77 -2.63
N ASN A 304 -40.62 8.72 -1.37
CA ASN A 304 -41.47 8.81 -0.18
C ASN A 304 -41.16 10.02 0.72
N PHE A 305 -40.18 10.85 0.37
CA PHE A 305 -39.68 11.99 1.15
C PHE A 305 -39.36 11.63 2.62
N LYS A 306 -38.73 10.46 2.83
CA LYS A 306 -38.43 9.91 4.16
C LYS A 306 -36.98 9.46 4.28
N TYR A 307 -36.42 9.72 5.47
CA TYR A 307 -35.29 8.97 5.99
C TYR A 307 -35.72 7.52 6.27
N LEU A 308 -34.91 6.55 5.87
CA LEU A 308 -35.09 5.13 6.19
C LEU A 308 -33.72 4.57 6.59
N THR A 309 -33.69 3.75 7.64
CA THR A 309 -32.54 2.92 7.99
C THR A 309 -32.37 1.75 7.03
N ASP A 310 -33.49 1.21 6.55
CA ASP A 310 -33.53 0.05 5.66
C ASP A 310 -33.75 0.48 4.20
N GLN A 311 -32.81 0.13 3.33
CA GLN A 311 -32.71 0.69 1.99
C GLN A 311 -33.65 0.02 0.97
N HIS A 312 -34.84 0.62 0.74
CA HIS A 312 -35.66 0.32 -0.46
C HIS A 312 -35.83 1.55 -1.38
N LEU A 313 -34.72 1.83 -2.07
CA LEU A 313 -34.60 2.09 -3.52
C LEU A 313 -35.13 3.39 -4.16
N ARG A 314 -34.25 3.95 -5.00
CA ARG A 314 -34.58 4.25 -6.41
C ARG A 314 -34.22 2.97 -7.19
N LEU A 315 -35.19 2.29 -7.81
CA LEU A 315 -35.05 0.88 -8.22
C LEU A 315 -33.85 0.61 -9.18
N GLY A 316 -33.03 -0.39 -8.82
CA GLY A 316 -32.07 -1.04 -9.73
C GLY A 316 -30.63 -0.48 -9.75
N TRP A 317 -30.28 0.50 -8.93
CA TRP A 317 -28.93 1.07 -8.89
C TRP A 317 -28.02 0.36 -7.87
N PRO A 318 -26.75 0.05 -8.18
CA PRO A 318 -25.84 -0.61 -7.24
C PRO A 318 -25.45 0.29 -6.05
N HIS A 319 -25.24 -0.32 -4.89
CA HIS A 319 -24.99 0.32 -3.60
C HIS A 319 -23.49 0.49 -3.31
N ALA A 320 -23.12 1.62 -2.69
CA ALA A 320 -21.82 1.83 -2.04
C ALA A 320 -21.97 1.62 -0.51
N PRO A 321 -20.91 1.27 0.23
CA PRO A 321 -21.01 1.03 1.68
C PRO A 321 -21.19 2.32 2.50
N TRP A 322 -20.90 3.48 1.89
CA TRP A 322 -21.06 4.84 2.41
C TRP A 322 -21.26 5.86 1.26
N ASP A 323 -21.75 7.05 1.60
CA ASP A 323 -21.79 8.23 0.73
C ASP A 323 -20.45 8.97 0.69
N ALA A 324 -20.38 10.04 -0.12
CA ALA A 324 -19.19 10.84 -0.38
C ALA A 324 -18.48 11.39 0.87
N ARG A 325 -19.18 11.53 2.01
CA ARG A 325 -18.57 11.89 3.29
C ARG A 325 -17.69 10.77 3.82
N GLY A 326 -18.06 9.51 3.62
CA GLY A 326 -17.23 8.35 3.95
C GLY A 326 -16.00 8.24 3.06
N GLU A 327 -16.14 8.57 1.78
CA GLU A 327 -15.05 8.61 0.81
C GLU A 327 -13.96 9.62 1.23
N LEU A 328 -14.37 10.86 1.55
CA LEU A 328 -13.48 11.90 2.09
C LEU A 328 -12.94 11.53 3.48
N TYR A 329 -13.80 11.01 4.37
CA TYR A 329 -13.40 10.68 5.74
C TYR A 329 -12.32 9.60 5.79
N ILE A 330 -12.43 8.56 4.95
CA ILE A 330 -11.41 7.52 4.87
C ILE A 330 -10.10 8.11 4.32
N LYS A 331 -10.14 8.83 3.19
CA LYS A 331 -8.93 9.39 2.56
C LYS A 331 -8.22 10.41 3.45
N TYR A 332 -8.94 11.37 4.02
CA TYR A 332 -8.35 12.55 4.69
C TYR A 332 -8.50 12.57 6.21
N GLY A 333 -9.49 11.86 6.77
CA GLY A 333 -9.80 11.83 8.20
C GLY A 333 -10.90 12.82 8.61
N ASN A 334 -10.92 13.16 9.90
CA ASN A 334 -11.74 14.27 10.41
C ASN A 334 -11.35 15.57 9.67
N PRO A 335 -12.30 16.35 9.13
CA PRO A 335 -12.01 17.71 8.68
C PRO A 335 -11.71 18.63 9.88
N ASP A 336 -10.84 19.61 9.68
CA ASP A 336 -10.53 20.66 10.66
C ASP A 336 -11.75 21.57 10.95
N SER A 337 -12.66 21.68 9.99
CA SER A 337 -13.95 22.36 10.15
C SER A 337 -15.04 21.69 9.32
N ARG A 338 -16.25 21.60 9.87
CA ARG A 338 -17.44 21.00 9.26
C ARG A 338 -18.65 21.90 9.51
N SER A 339 -19.39 22.26 8.47
CA SER A 339 -20.59 23.10 8.56
C SER A 339 -21.65 22.75 7.52
N ASP A 340 -22.94 22.90 7.84
CA ASP A 340 -24.01 22.66 6.87
C ASP A 340 -24.17 23.84 5.89
N ARG A 341 -24.39 23.55 4.61
CA ARG A 341 -24.58 24.53 3.53
C ARG A 341 -25.91 24.39 2.79
N GLY A 342 -26.94 23.89 3.48
CA GLY A 342 -28.29 23.74 2.93
C GLY A 342 -28.62 22.30 2.54
N TRP A 343 -29.47 22.13 1.51
CA TRP A 343 -30.09 20.84 1.21
C TRP A 343 -29.06 19.72 0.99
N GLN A 344 -29.01 18.78 1.94
CA GLN A 344 -28.16 17.58 1.91
C GLN A 344 -26.69 17.90 1.51
N THR A 345 -26.17 19.06 1.91
CA THR A 345 -24.83 19.54 1.51
C THR A 345 -24.08 20.07 2.73
N GLU A 346 -22.87 19.57 2.94
CA GLU A 346 -21.96 19.98 4.01
C GLU A 346 -20.69 20.61 3.42
N HIS A 347 -20.00 21.46 4.18
CA HIS A 347 -18.71 22.06 3.82
C HIS A 347 -17.65 21.57 4.81
N TRP A 348 -16.65 20.86 4.28
CA TRP A 348 -15.58 20.20 5.01
C TRP A 348 -14.25 20.86 4.64
N THR A 349 -13.47 21.31 5.63
CA THR A 349 -12.19 22.01 5.41
C THR A 349 -11.03 21.19 5.96
N TYR A 350 -9.93 21.10 5.21
CA TYR A 350 -8.70 20.41 5.57
C TYR A 350 -7.48 21.33 5.36
N PHE A 351 -7.11 22.09 6.39
CA PHE A 351 -5.98 23.02 6.35
C PHE A 351 -4.65 22.29 6.09
N ARG A 352 -4.49 21.07 6.60
CA ARG A 352 -3.29 20.22 6.36
C ARG A 352 -2.98 20.03 4.87
N TYR A 353 -4.01 19.98 4.02
CA TYR A 353 -3.89 19.73 2.59
C TYR A 353 -4.25 20.96 1.73
N ASN A 354 -4.45 22.13 2.35
CA ASN A 354 -4.89 23.39 1.72
C ASN A 354 -6.13 23.21 0.80
N VAL A 355 -7.10 22.41 1.26
CA VAL A 355 -8.30 22.08 0.46
C VAL A 355 -9.57 22.12 1.32
N ASP A 356 -10.69 22.39 0.68
CA ASP A 356 -12.03 22.32 1.24
C ASP A 356 -13.04 21.82 0.20
N PHE A 357 -14.11 21.18 0.66
CA PHE A 357 -15.06 20.47 -0.18
C PHE A 357 -16.50 20.78 0.22
N LEU A 358 -17.37 20.97 -0.78
CA LEU A 358 -18.82 20.90 -0.64
C LEU A 358 -19.26 19.46 -0.94
N VAL A 359 -19.68 18.71 0.08
CA VAL A 359 -20.00 17.28 -0.02
C VAL A 359 -21.48 17.00 0.18
N LYS A 360 -22.06 16.17 -0.70
CA LYS A 360 -23.45 15.74 -0.66
C LYS A 360 -23.64 14.55 0.28
N GLN A 361 -24.70 14.61 1.08
CA GLN A 361 -25.17 13.49 1.89
C GLN A 361 -25.94 12.50 1.01
N TYR A 362 -25.91 11.21 1.35
CA TYR A 362 -26.68 10.13 0.72
C TYR A 362 -26.36 9.88 -0.77
N MET A 363 -25.26 10.45 -1.28
CA MET A 363 -24.77 10.31 -2.65
C MET A 363 -23.29 9.95 -2.62
N THR A 364 -22.89 8.86 -3.30
CA THR A 364 -21.48 8.55 -3.55
C THR A 364 -20.94 9.40 -4.70
N ASN A 365 -19.66 9.80 -4.63
CA ASN A 365 -19.00 10.62 -5.65
C ASN A 365 -18.54 9.83 -6.89
N ILE A 366 -18.91 8.56 -7.02
CA ILE A 366 -18.65 7.76 -8.23
C ILE A 366 -19.02 8.47 -9.54
N TYR A 367 -20.02 9.34 -9.55
CA TYR A 367 -20.46 10.11 -10.72
C TYR A 367 -19.88 11.55 -10.79
N GLY A 368 -18.91 11.90 -9.94
CA GLY A 368 -18.28 13.23 -9.85
C GLY A 368 -19.18 14.37 -9.34
N ASN A 369 -20.42 14.05 -8.94
CA ASN A 369 -21.48 15.03 -8.63
C ASN A 369 -21.91 15.01 -7.15
N ALA A 370 -21.06 14.48 -6.26
CA ALA A 370 -21.34 14.42 -4.82
C ALA A 370 -20.26 15.10 -3.96
N ILE A 371 -19.15 15.52 -4.56
CA ILE A 371 -18.15 16.39 -3.95
C ILE A 371 -17.85 17.49 -4.96
N HIS A 372 -17.72 18.73 -4.51
CA HIS A 372 -17.30 19.87 -5.32
C HIS A 372 -16.28 20.72 -4.54
N ALA A 373 -15.54 21.55 -5.26
CA ALA A 373 -14.62 22.53 -4.71
C ALA A 373 -15.30 23.46 -3.68
N GLY A 374 -14.68 23.62 -2.50
CA GLY A 374 -15.06 24.66 -1.56
C GLY A 374 -14.46 26.02 -1.91
N GLU A 375 -14.88 27.04 -1.16
CA GLU A 375 -14.47 28.43 -1.39
C GLU A 375 -12.95 28.65 -1.30
N MET A 376 -12.25 27.93 -0.43
CA MET A 376 -10.79 28.08 -0.25
C MET A 376 -10.06 27.51 -1.47
N SER A 377 -10.45 26.32 -1.90
CA SER A 377 -9.87 25.59 -3.03
C SER A 377 -10.07 26.35 -4.33
N VAL A 378 -11.26 26.89 -4.57
CA VAL A 378 -11.53 27.77 -5.72
C VAL A 378 -10.60 28.99 -5.70
N LYS A 379 -10.46 29.67 -4.55
CA LYS A 379 -9.60 30.87 -4.44
C LYS A 379 -8.11 30.57 -4.62
N LEU A 380 -7.66 29.37 -4.24
CA LEU A 380 -6.27 28.92 -4.36
C LEU A 380 -5.93 28.44 -5.78
N TYR A 381 -6.77 27.61 -6.37
CA TYR A 381 -6.47 26.91 -7.63
C TYR A 381 -7.14 27.53 -8.87
N SER A 382 -8.06 28.49 -8.69
CA SER A 382 -8.69 29.25 -9.77
C SER A 382 -8.89 30.72 -9.38
N PRO A 383 -7.80 31.50 -9.18
CA PRO A 383 -7.89 32.88 -8.70
C PRO A 383 -8.67 33.82 -9.64
N ASN A 384 -8.87 33.43 -10.90
CA ASN A 384 -9.49 34.24 -11.95
C ASN A 384 -10.94 33.84 -12.31
N SER A 385 -11.50 32.75 -11.78
CA SER A 385 -12.91 32.40 -12.05
C SER A 385 -13.86 33.44 -11.46
N ASP A 386 -14.83 33.92 -12.24
CA ASP A 386 -15.69 35.05 -11.83
C ASP A 386 -16.63 34.68 -10.67
N LYS A 387 -16.65 35.50 -9.61
CA LYS A 387 -16.82 35.03 -8.21
C LYS A 387 -18.25 35.16 -7.67
N SER A 388 -19.24 35.23 -8.55
CA SER A 388 -20.57 35.76 -8.22
C SER A 388 -21.56 34.77 -7.60
N ASN A 389 -21.57 33.48 -7.95
CA ASN A 389 -22.59 32.54 -7.44
C ASN A 389 -22.18 31.05 -7.36
N ILE A 390 -21.34 30.69 -6.38
CA ILE A 390 -21.01 29.27 -6.07
C ILE A 390 -22.25 28.45 -5.67
N PHE A 391 -23.25 29.11 -5.05
CA PHE A 391 -24.34 28.42 -4.36
C PHE A 391 -25.62 28.19 -5.20
N GLU A 392 -25.85 28.92 -6.30
CA GLU A 392 -27.06 28.75 -7.12
C GLU A 392 -27.08 27.42 -7.91
N HIS A 393 -25.91 26.90 -8.27
CA HIS A 393 -25.78 25.75 -9.18
C HIS A 393 -25.97 24.39 -8.49
N LEU A 394 -26.11 24.34 -7.16
CA LEU A 394 -26.26 23.11 -6.36
C LEU A 394 -27.71 22.57 -6.29
N ASN A 395 -28.65 23.18 -7.03
CA ASN A 395 -30.08 22.89 -6.98
C ASN A 395 -30.53 22.04 -8.21
N PRO A 396 -30.89 20.75 -8.03
CA PRO A 396 -31.09 19.79 -9.14
C PRO A 396 -32.40 19.95 -9.93
N LEU A 397 -33.14 21.05 -9.75
CA LEU A 397 -34.43 21.32 -10.42
C LEU A 397 -34.33 22.30 -11.60
N SER A 398 -33.16 22.86 -11.89
CA SER A 398 -32.94 23.85 -12.96
C SER A 398 -32.65 23.23 -14.35
N SER A 399 -33.39 22.19 -14.72
CA SER A 399 -33.29 21.56 -16.04
C SER A 399 -33.81 22.49 -17.16
N ASN A 400 -32.91 23.30 -17.75
CA ASN A 400 -32.93 23.80 -19.15
C ASN A 400 -31.92 24.96 -19.40
N LYS A 401 -30.67 24.83 -18.95
CA LYS A 401 -29.55 25.65 -19.47
C LYS A 401 -28.47 24.74 -20.03
N GLN A 402 -28.02 25.04 -21.25
CA GLN A 402 -26.74 24.53 -21.75
C GLN A 402 -25.64 25.17 -20.90
N TYR A 403 -24.72 24.35 -20.39
CA TYR A 403 -23.66 24.82 -19.51
C TYR A 403 -22.52 25.40 -20.35
N GLU A 404 -22.21 26.68 -20.15
CA GLU A 404 -21.03 27.32 -20.73
C GLU A 404 -19.79 26.84 -19.95
N ALA A 405 -19.07 25.87 -20.51
CA ALA A 405 -17.81 25.37 -19.95
C ALA A 405 -16.67 26.37 -20.23
N GLY A 406 -16.03 26.91 -19.19
CA GLY A 406 -14.93 27.86 -19.36
C GLY A 406 -14.09 28.29 -18.14
N SER A 407 -14.35 27.77 -16.94
CA SER A 407 -13.43 27.93 -15.77
C SER A 407 -13.83 27.07 -14.56
N TRP A 408 -15.10 27.09 -14.19
CA TRP A 408 -15.60 26.29 -13.05
C TRP A 408 -15.50 24.79 -13.30
N ALA A 409 -15.83 24.35 -14.52
CA ALA A 409 -15.70 22.95 -14.92
C ALA A 409 -14.25 22.44 -14.84
N SER A 410 -13.27 23.21 -15.32
CA SER A 410 -11.86 22.82 -15.25
C SER A 410 -11.30 22.89 -13.83
N THR A 411 -11.74 23.86 -13.01
CA THR A 411 -11.37 23.95 -11.58
C THR A 411 -11.87 22.74 -10.78
N ASP A 412 -13.15 22.39 -10.93
CA ASP A 412 -13.75 21.26 -10.20
C ASP A 412 -13.23 19.92 -10.73
N SER A 413 -13.03 19.79 -12.05
CA SER A 413 -12.37 18.61 -12.65
C SER A 413 -10.92 18.45 -12.18
N TYR A 414 -10.15 19.53 -12.08
CA TYR A 414 -8.79 19.52 -11.55
C TYR A 414 -8.76 19.11 -10.07
N LEU A 415 -9.69 19.58 -9.24
CA LEU A 415 -9.77 19.18 -7.82
C LEU A 415 -10.25 17.73 -7.65
N GLN A 416 -11.24 17.31 -8.44
CA GLN A 416 -11.64 15.91 -8.54
C GLN A 416 -10.46 15.02 -8.94
N ALA A 417 -9.71 15.39 -9.99
CA ALA A 417 -8.56 14.64 -10.47
C ALA A 417 -7.37 14.64 -9.49
N SER A 418 -7.05 15.78 -8.88
CA SER A 418 -5.82 15.99 -8.08
C SER A 418 -5.99 15.73 -6.60
N PHE A 419 -7.21 15.64 -6.06
CA PHE A 419 -7.46 15.39 -4.64
C PHE A 419 -8.31 14.14 -4.40
N ILE A 420 -9.39 13.95 -5.16
CA ILE A 420 -10.37 12.90 -4.87
C ILE A 420 -9.99 11.59 -5.58
N PHE A 421 -9.96 11.60 -6.91
CA PHE A 421 -9.57 10.46 -7.76
C PHE A 421 -8.06 10.32 -7.98
N ASN A 422 -7.26 11.26 -7.47
CA ASN A 422 -5.81 11.15 -7.51
C ASN A 422 -5.38 9.84 -6.85
N ASN A 423 -4.43 9.17 -7.50
CA ASN A 423 -3.74 8.02 -6.94
C ASN A 423 -2.97 8.40 -5.65
N GLU A 424 -2.63 9.68 -5.45
CA GLU A 424 -1.90 10.08 -4.24
C GLU A 424 -2.52 9.61 -2.91
N MET A 425 -1.67 8.87 -2.19
CA MET A 425 -1.88 8.36 -0.85
C MET A 425 -1.81 9.50 0.15
N ARG A 426 -2.95 10.15 0.35
CA ARG A 426 -3.11 11.31 1.25
C ARG A 426 -3.67 10.93 2.63
N TYR A 427 -3.60 9.64 2.92
CA TYR A 427 -4.02 9.03 4.18
C TYR A 427 -2.89 9.16 5.21
N VAL A 428 -3.14 9.90 6.29
CA VAL A 428 -2.16 10.20 7.34
C VAL A 428 -2.77 9.94 8.72
N PHE A 429 -1.99 9.36 9.63
CA PHE A 429 -2.36 9.19 11.04
C PHE A 429 -2.50 10.56 11.75
N ASP A 430 -3.33 10.60 12.80
CA ASP A 430 -3.42 11.73 13.71
C ASP A 430 -2.94 11.32 15.10
N TYR A 431 -1.69 11.67 15.39
CA TYR A 431 -1.05 11.41 16.69
C TYR A 431 -1.69 12.14 17.86
N LYS A 432 -2.44 13.23 17.63
CA LYS A 432 -2.95 14.14 18.67
C LYS A 432 -1.88 14.72 19.61
N ALA A 433 -0.61 14.57 19.23
CA ALA A 433 0.58 15.05 19.93
C ALA A 433 1.23 16.19 19.13
N LYS A 434 2.00 17.04 19.81
CA LYS A 434 2.76 18.12 19.17
C LYS A 434 4.13 17.58 18.71
N PRO A 435 4.64 17.97 17.53
CA PRO A 435 5.97 17.54 17.09
C PRO A 435 7.07 18.19 17.94
N ILE A 436 8.03 17.41 18.45
CA ILE A 436 9.24 17.90 19.11
C ILE A 436 10.12 18.62 18.07
N LYS A 437 10.23 19.94 18.14
CA LYS A 437 10.95 20.74 17.13
C LYS A 437 12.45 20.70 17.36
N ASN A 438 13.23 20.65 16.27
CA ASN A 438 14.70 20.69 16.31
C ASN A 438 15.39 19.47 16.96
N LEU A 439 14.66 18.39 17.25
CA LEU A 439 15.27 17.09 17.51
C LEU A 439 16.02 16.64 16.25
N LYS A 440 17.28 16.26 16.40
CA LYS A 440 18.18 15.87 15.30
C LYS A 440 18.67 14.44 15.50
N LEU A 441 18.95 13.77 14.40
CA LEU A 441 19.60 12.46 14.35
C LEU A 441 20.82 12.53 13.42
N MET A 442 21.90 11.87 13.79
CA MET A 442 23.17 11.79 13.06
C MET A 442 23.74 10.37 13.17
N VAL A 443 24.39 9.87 12.12
CA VAL A 443 25.00 8.53 12.08
C VAL A 443 26.51 8.64 11.92
N GLU A 444 27.26 8.02 12.83
CA GLU A 444 28.72 7.85 12.75
C GLU A 444 29.07 6.36 12.62
N GLU A 445 29.76 5.95 11.56
CA GLU A 445 30.35 4.59 11.48
C GLU A 445 31.72 4.53 12.15
N LYS A 446 31.97 3.48 12.96
CA LYS A 446 33.28 3.17 13.52
C LYS A 446 33.65 1.72 13.21
N ASN A 447 34.41 1.53 12.12
CA ASN A 447 35.00 0.24 11.77
C ASN A 447 35.93 -0.23 12.89
N ASN A 448 35.68 -1.43 13.43
CA ASN A 448 36.51 -2.03 14.47
C ASN A 448 36.64 -3.54 14.23
N ASN A 449 37.82 -3.97 13.79
CA ASN A 449 38.21 -5.38 13.61
C ASN A 449 37.20 -6.29 12.87
N GLY A 450 36.54 -5.75 11.83
CA GLY A 450 35.72 -6.52 10.88
C GLY A 450 34.20 -6.42 11.06
N ASN A 451 33.73 -6.02 12.25
CA ASN A 451 32.30 -5.74 12.46
C ASN A 451 31.99 -4.26 12.21
N ARG A 452 30.83 -4.00 11.58
CA ARG A 452 30.31 -2.65 11.33
C ARG A 452 29.52 -2.16 12.54
N ARG A 453 30.17 -1.43 13.44
CA ARG A 453 29.49 -0.74 14.54
C ARG A 453 29.06 0.66 14.11
N LEU A 454 27.76 0.88 14.05
CA LEU A 454 27.16 2.20 13.86
C LEU A 454 26.88 2.84 15.22
N THR A 455 27.16 4.13 15.32
CA THR A 455 26.78 4.98 16.45
C THR A 455 25.76 5.99 15.94
N VAL A 456 24.49 5.82 16.29
CA VAL A 456 23.44 6.78 15.96
C VAL A 456 23.27 7.73 17.13
N ARG A 457 23.62 9.00 16.93
CA ARG A 457 23.44 10.06 17.93
C ARG A 457 22.15 10.81 17.65
N TYR A 458 21.32 11.01 18.67
CA TYR A 458 20.22 11.97 18.61
C TYR A 458 20.39 13.09 19.63
N GLN A 459 19.82 14.27 19.33
CA GLN A 459 19.96 15.48 20.15
C GLN A 459 18.59 16.01 20.59
N LEU A 460 18.28 15.86 21.88
CA LEU A 460 17.04 16.32 22.49
C LEU A 460 17.09 17.82 22.82
N PRO A 461 16.14 18.63 22.33
CA PRO A 461 15.97 20.03 22.73
C PRO A 461 15.10 20.10 23.98
N VAL A 462 15.71 20.38 25.15
CA VAL A 462 15.03 20.27 26.46
C VAL A 462 13.75 21.09 26.56
N LYS A 463 13.71 22.31 26.01
CA LYS A 463 12.52 23.18 25.99
C LYS A 463 11.28 22.64 25.26
N GLU A 464 11.41 21.56 24.49
CA GLU A 464 10.29 20.87 23.86
C GLU A 464 9.79 19.68 24.72
N PHE A 465 10.23 19.57 25.98
CA PHE A 465 9.78 18.59 26.98
C PHE A 465 9.21 19.27 28.23
N GLU A 466 8.19 18.66 28.82
CA GLU A 466 7.61 19.08 30.10
C GLU A 466 8.54 18.64 31.26
N MET A 467 9.28 19.61 31.82
CA MET A 467 10.26 19.38 32.89
C MET A 467 9.62 19.19 34.26
N VAL A 468 10.16 18.26 35.05
CA VAL A 468 9.79 18.05 36.45
C VAL A 468 10.81 18.74 37.36
N SER A 469 10.35 19.42 38.41
CA SER A 469 11.23 20.03 39.42
C SER A 469 11.77 18.97 40.37
N ALA A 470 13.10 18.87 40.48
CA ALA A 470 13.82 17.89 41.29
C ALA A 470 14.95 18.60 42.07
N MET A 471 14.56 19.52 42.96
CA MET A 471 15.45 20.46 43.67
C MET A 471 16.80 19.85 44.09
N PRO A 472 17.95 20.49 43.75
CA PRO A 472 18.08 21.83 43.18
C PRO A 472 17.86 21.92 41.66
N ASP A 473 17.73 20.79 40.96
CA ASP A 473 17.83 20.72 39.50
C ASP A 473 16.47 20.49 38.81
N TYR A 474 16.46 20.56 37.48
CA TYR A 474 15.35 20.06 36.65
C TYR A 474 15.66 18.65 36.09
N GLU A 475 14.61 17.89 35.81
CA GLU A 475 14.69 16.63 35.05
C GLU A 475 13.65 16.54 33.93
N ILE A 476 14.01 15.82 32.87
CA ILE A 476 13.06 15.32 31.86
C ILE A 476 12.91 13.80 31.97
N ARG A 477 11.74 13.31 31.56
CA ARG A 477 11.45 11.88 31.43
C ARG A 477 10.85 11.64 30.05
N TYR A 478 11.40 10.70 29.30
CA TYR A 478 10.92 10.36 27.96
C TYR A 478 11.06 8.87 27.71
N ARG A 479 10.24 8.34 26.80
CA ARG A 479 10.36 6.98 26.29
C ARG A 479 11.20 7.03 25.02
N GLU A 480 12.30 6.29 25.01
CA GLU A 480 13.05 5.96 23.80
C GLU A 480 12.55 4.61 23.31
N VAL A 481 11.88 4.60 22.15
CA VAL A 481 11.55 3.37 21.43
C VAL A 481 12.27 3.39 20.09
N TYR A 482 13.01 2.35 19.74
CA TYR A 482 13.55 2.20 18.40
C TYR A 482 13.48 0.78 17.89
N SER A 483 13.34 0.65 16.57
CA SER A 483 13.39 -0.61 15.84
C SER A 483 14.27 -0.42 14.60
N VAL A 484 15.13 -1.40 14.32
CA VAL A 484 15.83 -1.49 13.04
C VAL A 484 15.15 -2.55 12.20
N LEU A 485 14.66 -2.16 11.03
CA LEU A 485 14.13 -3.09 10.03
C LEU A 485 15.19 -3.40 8.98
N ASP A 486 15.17 -4.61 8.43
CA ASP A 486 15.96 -4.99 7.25
C ASP A 486 15.29 -4.55 5.92
N GLY A 487 15.91 -4.91 4.80
CA GLY A 487 15.39 -4.64 3.46
C GLY A 487 14.04 -5.31 3.12
N ASP A 488 13.63 -6.33 3.90
CA ASP A 488 12.35 -7.05 3.75
C ASP A 488 11.30 -6.57 4.79
N LEU A 489 11.61 -5.48 5.51
CA LEU A 489 10.84 -4.90 6.61
C LEU A 489 10.65 -5.86 7.81
N ARG A 490 11.57 -6.81 7.99
CA ARG A 490 11.64 -7.67 9.19
C ARG A 490 12.39 -6.93 10.29
N GLU A 491 11.95 -7.08 11.53
CA GLU A 491 12.61 -6.44 12.68
C GLU A 491 13.88 -7.21 13.09
N VAL A 492 15.00 -6.49 13.13
CA VAL A 492 16.35 -7.03 13.39
C VAL A 492 16.77 -6.77 14.84
N THR A 493 16.39 -5.62 15.38
CA THR A 493 16.52 -5.29 16.79
C THR A 493 15.45 -4.29 17.19
N HIS A 494 15.01 -4.35 18.45
CA HIS A 494 14.02 -3.48 19.06
C HIS A 494 14.48 -3.11 20.49
N ASN A 495 14.12 -1.91 20.92
CA ASN A 495 14.41 -1.38 22.25
C ASN A 495 13.29 -0.42 22.67
N ASP A 496 12.74 -0.63 23.86
CA ASP A 496 11.75 0.24 24.50
C ASP A 496 12.19 0.52 25.94
N ILE A 497 12.66 1.73 26.22
CA ILE A 497 13.13 2.13 27.55
C ILE A 497 12.67 3.53 27.94
N ILE A 498 12.29 3.70 29.20
CA ILE A 498 12.03 5.02 29.79
C ILE A 498 13.35 5.58 30.33
N ARG A 499 13.78 6.70 29.78
CA ARG A 499 14.98 7.44 30.20
C ARG A 499 14.59 8.61 31.11
N ARG A 500 15.43 8.88 32.11
CA ARG A 500 15.30 9.98 33.07
C ARG A 500 16.62 10.71 33.14
N ILE A 501 16.62 12.01 32.82
CA ILE A 501 17.83 12.83 32.80
C ILE A 501 17.58 14.06 33.67
N GLY A 502 18.26 14.09 34.82
CA GLY A 502 18.27 15.23 35.75
C GLY A 502 19.58 16.02 35.67
N LYS A 503 19.76 16.98 36.59
CA LYS A 503 20.89 17.93 36.58
C LYS A 503 20.92 18.84 35.35
N ILE A 504 19.74 19.14 34.82
CA ILE A 504 19.57 20.07 33.70
C ILE A 504 19.71 21.50 34.24
N PRO A 505 20.69 22.29 33.75
CA PRO A 505 20.97 23.63 34.29
C PRO A 505 20.00 24.70 33.76
N ASP A 506 19.52 24.55 32.52
CA ASP A 506 18.62 25.48 31.86
C ASP A 506 17.80 24.78 30.74
N PRO A 507 16.68 25.37 30.26
CA PRO A 507 15.82 24.73 29.26
C PRO A 507 16.33 24.78 27.80
N GLU A 508 17.28 25.65 27.48
CA GLU A 508 17.87 25.74 26.13
C GLU A 508 18.98 24.69 25.90
N PHE A 509 19.35 23.95 26.94
CA PHE A 509 20.33 22.87 26.89
C PHE A 509 19.94 21.77 25.87
N LEU A 510 20.95 21.24 25.16
CA LEU A 510 20.81 20.13 24.22
C LEU A 510 21.44 18.86 24.79
N ILE A 511 20.63 17.82 24.98
CA ILE A 511 21.11 16.52 25.48
C ILE A 511 21.43 15.62 24.29
N GLY A 512 22.67 15.11 24.21
CA GLY A 512 23.11 14.19 23.17
C GLY A 512 23.20 12.74 23.67
N GLU A 513 22.38 11.86 23.13
CA GLU A 513 22.34 10.42 23.44
C GLU A 513 22.83 9.59 22.26
N ASN A 514 23.29 8.37 22.51
CA ASN A 514 23.88 7.50 21.47
C ASN A 514 23.31 6.08 21.55
N ILE A 515 22.79 5.61 20.42
CA ILE A 515 22.40 4.22 20.18
C ILE A 515 23.57 3.54 19.48
N TYR A 516 23.97 2.34 19.94
CA TYR A 516 25.04 1.55 19.32
C TYR A 516 24.43 0.33 18.64
N LEU A 517 24.67 0.19 17.34
CA LEU A 517 24.10 -0.88 16.51
C LEU A 517 25.24 -1.68 15.88
N ASP A 518 25.35 -2.95 16.25
CA ASP A 518 26.23 -3.92 15.60
C ASP A 518 25.43 -4.66 14.51
N LEU A 519 25.50 -4.16 13.28
CA LEU A 519 24.75 -4.70 12.14
C LEU A 519 25.69 -5.37 11.13
N PRO A 520 25.25 -6.44 10.43
CA PRO A 520 26.00 -6.99 9.30
C PRO A 520 25.95 -6.03 8.10
N ARG A 521 26.56 -6.40 6.97
CA ARG A 521 26.37 -5.67 5.70
C ARG A 521 25.02 -6.04 5.11
N GLY A 522 24.16 -5.04 4.90
CA GLY A 522 22.80 -5.21 4.37
C GLY A 522 22.15 -3.86 4.10
N ARG A 523 20.86 -3.86 3.76
CA ARG A 523 20.01 -2.65 3.85
C ARG A 523 19.31 -2.65 5.20
N PHE A 524 19.33 -1.52 5.90
CA PHE A 524 18.69 -1.37 7.21
C PHE A 524 18.12 0.03 7.37
N THR A 525 16.94 0.14 7.99
CA THR A 525 16.31 1.41 8.33
C THR A 525 16.07 1.45 9.83
N LEU A 526 16.64 2.43 10.52
CA LEU A 526 16.33 2.72 11.92
C LEU A 526 15.10 3.62 11.98
N TYR A 527 14.11 3.20 12.75
CA TYR A 527 13.02 4.05 13.22
C TYR A 527 13.21 4.37 14.70
N LEU A 528 13.11 5.64 15.07
CA LEU A 528 13.27 6.14 16.43
C LEU A 528 12.05 7.00 16.81
N ARG A 529 11.39 6.63 17.90
CA ARG A 529 10.30 7.36 18.57
C ARG A 529 10.81 7.87 19.91
N ILE A 530 10.68 9.17 20.12
CA ILE A 530 10.93 9.86 21.38
C ILE A 530 9.61 10.46 21.85
N GLU A 531 9.12 10.02 23.00
CA GLU A 531 7.82 10.42 23.56
C GLU A 531 8.02 11.07 24.94
N ASP A 532 7.60 12.32 25.09
CA ASP A 532 7.60 13.02 26.37
C ASP A 532 6.61 12.35 27.33
N MET A 533 7.11 11.83 28.47
CA MET A 533 6.31 11.08 29.45
C MET A 533 5.55 12.00 30.43
N ASN A 534 5.76 13.31 30.37
CA ASN A 534 5.13 14.31 31.22
C ASN A 534 4.20 15.25 30.41
N GLY A 535 4.59 15.56 29.17
CA GLY A 535 3.85 16.41 28.23
C GLY A 535 3.00 15.62 27.22
N ALA A 536 2.82 16.21 26.04
CA ALA A 536 2.10 15.61 24.91
C ALA A 536 2.86 15.82 23.59
N ASN A 537 4.19 15.68 23.68
CA ASN A 537 5.13 16.01 22.61
C ASN A 537 5.82 14.74 22.11
N LEU A 538 5.88 14.58 20.79
CA LEU A 538 6.31 13.36 20.10
C LEU A 538 7.32 13.70 19.00
N GLY A 539 8.43 12.96 18.94
CA GLY A 539 9.45 13.04 17.91
C GLY A 539 9.62 11.69 17.24
N ILE A 540 9.58 11.65 15.91
CA ILE A 540 9.68 10.43 15.12
C ILE A 540 10.69 10.64 14.00
N PHE A 541 11.58 9.67 13.82
CA PHE A 541 12.64 9.68 12.82
C PHE A 541 12.70 8.34 12.11
N SER A 542 12.97 8.40 10.80
CA SER A 542 13.40 7.26 10.00
C SER A 542 14.77 7.61 9.40
N GLN A 543 15.70 6.67 9.44
CA GLN A 543 17.07 6.86 8.95
C GLN A 543 17.54 5.60 8.23
N ASP A 544 17.84 5.75 6.93
CA ASP A 544 18.55 4.72 6.16
C ASP A 544 19.98 4.57 6.71
N LEU A 545 20.35 3.34 7.08
CA LEU A 545 21.67 2.92 7.55
C LEU A 545 22.44 2.13 6.48
N SER A 546 21.95 2.05 5.25
CA SER A 546 22.51 1.23 4.16
C SER A 546 23.75 1.82 3.48
N ASN A 547 24.05 3.11 3.73
CA ASN A 547 25.24 3.82 3.25
C ASN A 547 26.38 3.69 4.25
#